data_AF-L7LZ75-F1
#
_entry.id   AF-L7LZ75-F1
#
_cell.length_a   1.000
_cell.length_b   1.000
_cell.length_c   1.000
_cell.angle_alpha   90.00
_cell.angle_beta   90.00
_cell.angle_gamma   90.00
#
_symmetry.space_group_name_H-M   'P 1'
#
loop_
_entity.id
_entity.type
_entity.pdbx_description
1 polymer ?
#
loop_
_entity_poly.entity_id
_entity_poly.type
_entity_poly.pdbx_seq_one_letter_code
_entity_poly.pdbx_strand_id
1 'polypeptide(L)'
;MLNEKLAAKDYFAEEDTQSLLELVPMLLQMAGGKSLSVMPSAPSIGDGTSGATSSEEAALNRQTALLSLKLLIRTLGAEHRDAFAEVYDLAHQLLSDKRLNPLLMSSALLCFAELCHSLPTPTIAHFGRLMPPFLSILQEQGKESRSDVVIMALITALHRLVESLAPFLSAYLTTILVQVCTMHVSCAKEAASGTLGQRLESTSTHIAHHVPARVLIPAIEESFHKLSHSAAALEPLMSLLGEFIGSMEKADLKGHLPQLQELVLQLLAYRRDNSQMEDGEVDTVETSIVGVVTSLSFKLSEVTFRPFFYKIYNWAAVEDPDKNKVLTFYHLTERLSEMLKSLFVLFAGVFVEHSADLLVATNTAKTEEDYFDDGAKSCRLLNHVLATLTACFHHGGKQFLTRERAAFLLKPLVNQVENELGGAEATQKRVERHLVPCLASFAAGCEDATRKEWHQKLLYQMRNSKAQVRYTTLLAFREAVRKLGDDYLSFLPEAVPFLAELMEDESTEVESLCQDVILEVEQILGEPLMKYF
;
A
#
# COMPACT_ATOMS: atom_id res chain seq x y z
N MET A 1 -14.85 -8.30 -43.30
CA MET A 1 -16.30 -8.11 -43.58
C MET A 1 -17.22 -8.62 -42.47
N LEU A 2 -17.33 -9.91 -42.14
CA LEU A 2 -18.29 -10.36 -41.11
C LEU A 2 -18.02 -9.75 -39.72
N ASN A 3 -16.77 -9.79 -39.25
CA ASN A 3 -16.41 -9.23 -37.94
C ASN A 3 -16.63 -7.71 -37.85
N GLU A 4 -16.41 -6.96 -38.93
CA GLU A 4 -16.65 -5.51 -38.97
C GLU A 4 -18.14 -5.21 -38.87
N LYS A 5 -18.97 -5.99 -39.57
CA LYS A 5 -20.44 -5.88 -39.51
C LYS A 5 -20.99 -6.26 -38.13
N LEU A 6 -20.46 -7.32 -37.52
CA LEU A 6 -20.83 -7.74 -36.16
C LEU A 6 -20.35 -6.75 -35.07
N ALA A 7 -19.26 -6.02 -35.32
CA ALA A 7 -18.76 -5.00 -34.40
C ALA A 7 -19.52 -3.67 -34.49
N ALA A 8 -20.17 -3.39 -35.62
CA ALA A 8 -21.01 -2.22 -35.81
C ALA A 8 -22.35 -2.40 -35.05
N LYS A 9 -22.63 -1.51 -34.09
CA LYS A 9 -23.92 -1.50 -33.39
C LYS A 9 -25.05 -1.32 -34.41
N ASP A 10 -26.14 -2.07 -34.22
CA ASP A 10 -27.40 -1.98 -34.97
C ASP A 10 -27.29 -2.27 -36.48
N TYR A 11 -26.22 -2.98 -36.91
CA TYR A 11 -26.07 -3.36 -38.32
C TYR A 11 -27.03 -4.47 -38.77
N PHE A 12 -27.35 -5.41 -37.87
CA PHE A 12 -28.25 -6.54 -38.13
C PHE A 12 -29.61 -6.30 -37.48
N ALA A 13 -30.68 -6.62 -38.20
CA ALA A 13 -32.05 -6.54 -37.70
C ALA A 13 -32.46 -7.86 -37.01
N GLU A 14 -33.58 -7.86 -36.28
CA GLU A 14 -34.12 -9.09 -35.66
C GLU A 14 -34.34 -10.21 -36.70
N GLU A 15 -34.67 -9.85 -37.95
CA GLU A 15 -34.86 -10.78 -39.07
C GLU A 15 -33.58 -11.55 -39.45
N ASP A 16 -32.39 -10.99 -39.17
CA ASP A 16 -31.10 -11.61 -39.49
C ASP A 16 -30.68 -12.65 -38.43
N THR A 17 -31.34 -12.69 -37.27
CA THR A 17 -30.95 -13.50 -36.11
C THR A 17 -30.83 -14.99 -36.44
N GLN A 18 -31.83 -15.55 -37.14
CA GLN A 18 -31.83 -16.97 -37.53
C GLN A 18 -30.62 -17.30 -38.42
N SER A 19 -30.36 -16.45 -39.43
CA SER A 19 -29.23 -16.62 -40.36
C SER A 19 -27.89 -16.55 -39.64
N LEU A 20 -27.76 -15.68 -38.63
CA LEU A 20 -26.55 -15.57 -37.81
C LEU A 20 -26.34 -16.79 -36.92
N LEU A 21 -27.40 -17.36 -36.35
CA LEU A 21 -27.32 -18.59 -35.54
C LEU A 21 -26.92 -19.81 -36.37
N GLU A 22 -27.35 -19.89 -37.64
CA GLU A 22 -26.95 -20.96 -38.57
C GLU A 22 -25.45 -20.97 -38.90
N LEU A 23 -24.75 -19.84 -38.69
CA LEU A 23 -23.30 -19.77 -38.86
C LEU A 23 -22.53 -20.40 -37.69
N VAL A 24 -23.13 -20.53 -36.51
CA VAL A 24 -22.44 -20.98 -35.28
C VAL A 24 -21.78 -22.36 -35.45
N PRO A 25 -22.45 -23.41 -35.98
CA PRO A 25 -21.82 -24.72 -36.18
C PRO A 25 -20.62 -24.67 -37.16
N MET A 26 -20.72 -23.87 -38.22
CA MET A 26 -19.62 -23.68 -39.19
C MET A 26 -18.41 -23.02 -38.51
N LEU A 27 -18.66 -21.94 -37.76
CA LEU A 27 -17.62 -21.22 -37.04
C LEU A 27 -16.95 -22.09 -35.97
N LEU A 28 -17.71 -22.95 -35.28
CA LEU A 28 -17.18 -23.93 -34.32
C LEU A 28 -16.22 -24.93 -34.98
N GLN A 29 -16.58 -25.47 -36.14
CA GLN A 29 -15.71 -26.39 -36.89
C GLN A 29 -14.43 -25.69 -37.36
N MET A 30 -14.58 -24.50 -37.94
CA MET A 30 -13.45 -23.69 -38.41
C MET A 30 -12.51 -23.36 -37.26
N ALA A 31 -13.01 -22.84 -36.13
CA ALA A 31 -12.20 -22.50 -34.96
C ALA A 31 -11.49 -23.73 -34.34
N GLY A 32 -12.19 -24.87 -34.30
CA GLY A 32 -11.66 -26.15 -33.83
C GLY A 32 -10.59 -26.78 -34.72
N GLY A 33 -10.31 -26.21 -35.91
CA GLY A 33 -9.33 -26.72 -36.85
C GLY A 33 -9.78 -27.99 -37.58
N LYS A 34 -11.08 -28.31 -37.56
CA LYS A 34 -11.65 -29.37 -38.37
C LYS A 34 -11.85 -28.82 -39.78
N SER A 35 -11.17 -29.41 -40.76
CA SER A 35 -11.33 -29.02 -42.17
C SER A 35 -12.80 -29.20 -42.59
N LEU A 36 -13.40 -28.18 -43.21
CA LEU A 36 -14.70 -28.27 -43.86
C LEU A 36 -14.60 -29.31 -44.98
N SER A 37 -14.97 -30.55 -44.72
CA SER A 37 -14.91 -31.65 -45.70
C SER A 37 -16.00 -31.58 -46.77
N VAL A 38 -16.50 -30.40 -47.11
CA VAL A 38 -17.60 -30.23 -48.06
C VAL A 38 -17.28 -29.10 -49.04
N MET A 39 -16.26 -29.31 -49.88
CA MET A 39 -16.29 -28.90 -51.29
C MET A 39 -15.46 -29.90 -52.10
N PRO A 40 -15.95 -30.45 -53.23
CA PRO A 40 -15.16 -31.33 -54.07
C PRO A 40 -14.05 -30.51 -54.74
N SER A 41 -12.81 -30.74 -54.31
CA SER A 41 -11.62 -30.15 -54.89
C SER A 41 -11.42 -30.64 -56.33
N ALA A 42 -11.39 -29.71 -57.29
CA ALA A 42 -10.76 -29.94 -58.59
C ALA A 42 -9.24 -30.13 -58.40
N PRO A 43 -8.55 -30.95 -59.22
CA PRO A 43 -7.18 -31.34 -58.96
C PRO A 43 -6.21 -30.21 -59.35
N SER A 44 -5.32 -29.82 -58.44
CA SER A 44 -4.16 -28.98 -58.76
C SER A 44 -2.86 -29.75 -58.58
N ILE A 45 -2.01 -29.60 -59.59
CA ILE A 45 -0.66 -30.14 -59.73
C ILE A 45 0.31 -29.24 -58.95
N GLY A 46 1.18 -29.87 -58.15
CA GLY A 46 2.52 -29.46 -57.70
C GLY A 46 2.82 -28.00 -57.36
N ASP A 47 3.21 -27.73 -56.11
CA ASP A 47 4.62 -27.40 -55.79
C ASP A 47 4.88 -27.31 -54.27
N GLY A 48 6.09 -27.72 -53.87
CA GLY A 48 6.53 -27.95 -52.47
C GLY A 48 6.75 -26.71 -51.59
N THR A 49 6.19 -25.55 -51.96
CA THR A 49 6.26 -24.28 -51.20
C THR A 49 4.93 -23.86 -50.56
N SER A 50 3.85 -24.62 -50.79
CA SER A 50 2.47 -24.32 -50.36
C SER A 50 2.12 -24.66 -48.90
N GLY A 51 2.99 -25.39 -48.18
CA GLY A 51 2.68 -25.88 -46.83
C GLY A 51 2.71 -24.79 -45.75
N ALA A 52 3.61 -23.81 -45.86
CA ALA A 52 3.75 -22.74 -44.86
C ALA A 52 2.64 -21.68 -44.99
N THR A 53 2.32 -21.26 -46.21
CA THR A 53 1.23 -20.31 -46.50
C THR A 53 -0.15 -20.89 -46.15
N SER A 54 -0.38 -22.17 -46.42
CA SER A 54 -1.62 -22.86 -46.02
C SER A 54 -1.79 -22.94 -44.50
N SER A 55 -0.69 -23.07 -43.74
CA SER A 55 -0.73 -23.12 -42.28
C SER A 55 -1.03 -21.76 -41.64
N GLU A 56 -0.49 -20.67 -42.19
CA GLU A 56 -0.77 -19.31 -41.73
C GLU A 56 -2.21 -18.88 -42.04
N GLU A 57 -2.69 -19.18 -43.25
CA GLU A 57 -4.10 -18.96 -43.63
C GLU A 57 -5.06 -19.76 -42.75
N ALA A 58 -4.73 -21.02 -42.44
CA ALA A 58 -5.53 -21.83 -41.52
C ALA A 58 -5.58 -21.22 -40.11
N ALA A 59 -4.46 -20.70 -39.59
CA ALA A 59 -4.42 -20.04 -38.29
C ALA A 59 -5.25 -18.74 -38.27
N LEU A 60 -5.16 -17.93 -39.32
CA LEU A 60 -5.94 -16.70 -39.47
C LEU A 60 -7.45 -16.98 -39.57
N ASN A 61 -7.84 -18.01 -40.31
CA ASN A 61 -9.23 -18.44 -40.43
C ASN A 61 -9.80 -18.89 -39.08
N ARG A 62 -9.03 -19.68 -38.31
CA ARG A 62 -9.38 -20.10 -36.95
C ARG A 62 -9.57 -18.89 -36.03
N GLN A 63 -8.64 -17.93 -36.09
CA GLN A 63 -8.70 -16.71 -35.30
C GLN A 63 -9.93 -15.87 -35.64
N THR A 64 -10.19 -15.66 -36.92
CA THR A 64 -11.34 -14.89 -37.42
C THR A 64 -12.64 -15.52 -36.99
N ALA A 65 -12.75 -16.86 -37.06
CA ALA A 65 -13.93 -17.60 -36.62
C ALA A 65 -14.19 -17.46 -35.11
N LEU A 66 -13.14 -17.51 -34.27
CA LEU A 66 -13.28 -17.27 -32.82
C LEU A 66 -13.75 -15.85 -32.50
N LEU A 67 -13.23 -14.85 -33.22
CA LEU A 67 -13.67 -13.47 -33.07
C LEU A 67 -15.13 -13.29 -33.51
N SER A 68 -15.57 -13.97 -34.58
CA SER A 68 -16.98 -13.98 -34.98
C SER A 68 -17.86 -14.62 -33.92
N LEU A 69 -17.45 -15.78 -33.37
CA LEU A 69 -18.17 -16.45 -32.28
C LEU A 69 -18.30 -15.55 -31.06
N LYS A 70 -17.20 -14.90 -30.65
CA LYS A 70 -17.21 -13.93 -29.56
C LYS A 70 -18.24 -12.82 -29.81
N LEU A 71 -18.22 -12.19 -30.98
CA LEU A 71 -19.16 -11.10 -31.29
C LEU A 71 -20.62 -11.59 -31.34
N LEU A 72 -20.88 -12.80 -31.84
CA LEU A 72 -22.20 -13.41 -31.83
C LEU A 72 -22.69 -13.74 -30.41
N ILE A 73 -21.83 -14.22 -29.53
CA ILE A 73 -22.17 -14.46 -28.11
C ILE A 73 -22.56 -13.14 -27.44
N ARG A 74 -21.83 -12.07 -27.74
CA ARG A 74 -22.11 -10.73 -27.20
C ARG A 74 -23.48 -10.21 -27.61
N THR A 75 -23.88 -10.44 -28.86
CA THR A 75 -25.14 -9.90 -29.40
C THR A 75 -26.34 -10.81 -29.15
N LEU A 76 -26.19 -12.12 -29.33
CA LEU A 76 -27.30 -13.09 -29.33
C LEU A 76 -27.28 -14.07 -28.15
N GLY A 77 -26.18 -14.14 -27.39
CA GLY A 77 -26.00 -15.18 -26.38
C GLY A 77 -27.07 -15.17 -25.29
N ALA A 78 -27.47 -13.98 -24.80
CA ALA A 78 -28.41 -13.87 -23.69
C ALA A 78 -29.77 -14.53 -23.99
N GLU A 79 -30.24 -14.43 -25.23
CA GLU A 79 -31.52 -14.93 -25.72
C GLU A 79 -31.44 -16.36 -26.28
N HIS A 80 -30.31 -16.73 -26.89
CA HIS A 80 -30.13 -18.01 -27.59
C HIS A 80 -29.03 -18.88 -26.97
N ARG A 81 -29.12 -19.15 -25.67
CA ARG A 81 -28.07 -19.84 -24.89
C ARG A 81 -27.69 -21.21 -25.43
N ASP A 82 -28.68 -21.99 -25.87
CA ASP A 82 -28.48 -23.37 -26.32
C ASP A 82 -27.67 -23.45 -27.61
N ALA A 83 -27.76 -22.44 -28.48
CA ALA A 83 -26.99 -22.37 -29.73
C ALA A 83 -25.47 -22.28 -29.49
N PHE A 84 -25.06 -21.80 -28.31
CA PHE A 84 -23.65 -21.61 -27.95
C PHE A 84 -23.11 -22.67 -26.98
N ALA A 85 -23.87 -23.73 -26.67
CA ALA A 85 -23.45 -24.75 -25.71
C ALA A 85 -22.13 -25.44 -26.10
N GLU A 86 -21.93 -25.76 -27.38
CA GLU A 86 -20.70 -26.39 -27.89
C GLU A 86 -19.47 -25.47 -27.83
N VAL A 87 -19.66 -24.15 -27.67
CA VAL A 87 -18.55 -23.20 -27.53
C VAL A 87 -17.76 -23.49 -26.24
N TYR A 88 -18.39 -24.02 -25.18
CA TYR A 88 -17.68 -24.39 -23.95
C TYR A 88 -16.73 -25.57 -24.16
N ASP A 89 -17.04 -26.51 -25.07
CA ASP A 89 -16.15 -27.61 -25.41
C ASP A 89 -14.95 -27.11 -26.23
N LEU A 90 -15.21 -26.25 -27.22
CA LEU A 90 -14.17 -25.59 -27.99
C LEU A 90 -13.24 -24.75 -27.10
N ALA A 91 -13.80 -23.94 -26.19
CA ALA A 91 -13.02 -23.13 -25.26
C ALA A 91 -12.14 -24.01 -24.36
N HIS A 92 -12.68 -25.11 -23.81
CA HIS A 92 -11.89 -26.04 -23.02
C HIS A 92 -10.76 -26.68 -23.84
N GLN A 93 -11.04 -27.12 -25.07
CA GLN A 93 -10.04 -27.72 -25.96
C GLN A 93 -8.90 -26.73 -26.25
N LEU A 94 -9.22 -25.49 -26.61
CA LEU A 94 -8.23 -24.48 -26.97
C LEU A 94 -7.39 -24.01 -25.78
N LEU A 95 -8.02 -23.78 -24.62
CA LEU A 95 -7.30 -23.37 -23.40
C LEU A 95 -6.43 -24.51 -22.83
N SER A 96 -6.72 -25.76 -23.15
CA SER A 96 -5.93 -26.91 -22.71
C SER A 96 -4.74 -27.22 -23.64
N ASP A 97 -4.69 -26.65 -24.83
CA ASP A 97 -3.62 -26.91 -25.81
C ASP A 97 -2.43 -25.96 -25.60
N LYS A 98 -1.34 -26.51 -25.05
CA LYS A 98 -0.10 -25.76 -24.79
C LYS A 98 0.68 -25.36 -26.04
N ARG A 99 0.35 -25.92 -27.21
CA ARG A 99 1.05 -25.64 -28.48
C ARG A 99 0.32 -24.61 -29.33
N LEU A 100 -0.71 -23.98 -28.78
CA LEU A 100 -1.52 -23.01 -29.51
C LEU A 100 -0.69 -21.76 -29.85
N ASN A 101 -0.87 -21.23 -31.05
CA ASN A 101 -0.27 -19.95 -31.45
C ASN A 101 -0.74 -18.82 -30.50
N PRO A 102 0.12 -17.86 -30.10
CA PRO A 102 -0.25 -16.76 -29.20
C PRO A 102 -1.48 -15.95 -29.64
N LEU A 103 -1.65 -15.68 -30.93
CA LEU A 103 -2.82 -14.94 -31.46
C LEU A 103 -4.11 -15.74 -31.31
N LEU A 104 -4.04 -17.06 -31.51
CA LEU A 104 -5.18 -17.95 -31.34
C LEU A 104 -5.51 -18.12 -29.86
N MET A 105 -4.49 -18.20 -28.99
CA MET A 105 -4.67 -18.26 -27.54
C MET A 105 -5.33 -16.98 -27.01
N SER A 106 -4.88 -15.81 -27.46
CA SER A 106 -5.51 -14.52 -27.16
C SER A 106 -6.99 -14.50 -27.57
N SER A 107 -7.31 -14.99 -28.77
CA SER A 107 -8.69 -15.04 -29.25
C SER A 107 -9.56 -16.03 -28.46
N ALA A 108 -8.99 -17.17 -28.05
CA ALA A 108 -9.66 -18.15 -27.19
C ALA A 108 -9.96 -17.58 -25.79
N LEU A 109 -8.99 -16.86 -25.19
CA LEU A 109 -9.17 -16.16 -23.92
C LEU A 109 -10.24 -15.07 -24.00
N LEU A 110 -10.25 -14.29 -25.08
CA LEU A 110 -11.29 -13.27 -25.30
C LEU A 110 -12.67 -13.88 -25.55
N CYS A 111 -12.75 -15.06 -26.16
CA CYS A 111 -14.00 -15.81 -26.29
C CYS A 111 -14.47 -16.31 -24.91
N PHE A 112 -13.57 -16.87 -24.10
CA PHE A 112 -13.86 -17.26 -22.71
C PHE A 112 -14.33 -16.07 -21.86
N ALA A 113 -13.69 -14.90 -22.02
CA ALA A 113 -14.09 -13.66 -21.36
C ALA A 113 -15.55 -13.28 -21.68
N GLU A 114 -15.94 -13.43 -22.94
CA GLU A 114 -17.31 -13.12 -23.40
C GLU A 114 -18.32 -14.15 -22.89
N LEU A 115 -17.97 -15.43 -22.86
CA LEU A 115 -18.80 -16.47 -22.23
C LEU A 115 -19.10 -16.11 -20.76
N CYS A 116 -18.07 -15.71 -20.00
CA CYS A 116 -18.23 -15.31 -18.60
C CYS A 116 -19.17 -14.10 -18.45
N HIS A 117 -19.11 -13.15 -19.39
CA HIS A 117 -19.85 -11.88 -19.30
C HIS A 117 -21.28 -11.97 -19.83
N SER A 118 -21.49 -12.51 -21.03
CA SER A 118 -22.80 -12.59 -21.68
C SER A 118 -23.61 -13.81 -21.23
N LEU A 119 -22.95 -14.87 -20.76
CA LEU A 119 -23.56 -16.14 -20.37
C LEU A 119 -23.11 -16.58 -18.96
N PRO A 120 -23.31 -15.78 -17.89
CA PRO A 120 -22.79 -16.10 -16.57
C PRO A 120 -23.42 -17.39 -16.00
N THR A 121 -24.74 -17.55 -16.06
CA THR A 121 -25.43 -18.71 -15.47
C THR A 121 -25.00 -20.04 -16.11
N PRO A 122 -24.96 -20.19 -17.45
CA PRO A 122 -24.46 -21.43 -18.06
C PRO A 122 -22.95 -21.62 -17.82
N THR A 123 -22.16 -20.54 -17.81
CA THR A 123 -20.70 -20.64 -17.59
C THR A 123 -20.36 -21.26 -16.23
N ILE A 124 -21.14 -20.98 -15.18
CA ILE A 124 -20.94 -21.57 -13.83
C ILE A 124 -20.95 -23.10 -13.88
N ALA A 125 -21.82 -23.72 -14.70
CA ALA A 125 -21.89 -25.18 -14.83
C ALA A 125 -20.61 -25.79 -15.44
N HIS A 126 -19.83 -24.99 -16.17
CA HIS A 126 -18.59 -25.41 -16.82
C HIS A 126 -17.31 -24.96 -16.08
N PHE A 127 -17.43 -24.22 -14.97
CA PHE A 127 -16.29 -23.70 -14.20
C PHE A 127 -15.28 -24.79 -13.80
N GLY A 128 -15.76 -25.93 -13.32
CA GLY A 128 -14.88 -27.04 -12.89
C GLY A 128 -13.96 -27.54 -14.00
N ARG A 129 -14.33 -27.34 -15.27
CA ARG A 129 -13.54 -27.75 -16.44
C ARG A 129 -12.76 -26.59 -17.07
N LEU A 130 -13.27 -25.37 -17.03
CA LEU A 130 -12.67 -24.20 -17.69
C LEU A 130 -11.67 -23.43 -16.81
N MET A 131 -11.91 -23.37 -15.50
CA MET A 131 -11.02 -22.66 -14.58
C MET A 131 -9.63 -23.30 -14.47
N PRO A 132 -9.47 -24.63 -14.36
CA PRO A 132 -8.14 -25.23 -14.29
C PRO A 132 -7.20 -24.87 -15.46
N PRO A 133 -7.60 -25.02 -16.75
CA PRO A 133 -6.73 -24.62 -17.85
C PRO A 133 -6.50 -23.10 -17.88
N PHE A 134 -7.52 -22.28 -17.63
CA PHE A 134 -7.36 -20.82 -17.54
C PHE A 134 -6.33 -20.41 -16.47
N LEU A 135 -6.43 -20.97 -15.26
CA LEU A 135 -5.47 -20.70 -14.18
C LEU A 135 -4.08 -21.23 -14.51
N SER A 136 -3.96 -22.36 -15.21
CA SER A 136 -2.66 -22.86 -15.66
C SER A 136 -1.99 -21.88 -16.63
N ILE A 137 -2.75 -21.31 -17.57
CA ILE A 137 -2.26 -20.26 -18.46
C ILE A 137 -1.97 -19.00 -17.65
N LEU A 138 -2.76 -18.66 -16.64
CA LEU A 138 -2.49 -17.48 -15.80
C LEU A 138 -1.16 -17.64 -15.04
N GLN A 139 -0.89 -18.82 -14.49
CA GLN A 139 0.26 -19.15 -13.63
C GLN A 139 1.56 -19.48 -14.37
N GLU A 140 1.54 -19.75 -15.68
CA GLU A 140 2.71 -20.21 -16.44
C GLU A 140 3.84 -19.15 -16.53
N GLN A 141 4.69 -19.05 -15.52
CA GLN A 141 5.82 -18.11 -15.50
C GLN A 141 7.08 -18.80 -16.02
N GLY A 142 7.60 -18.37 -17.19
CA GLY A 142 8.83 -18.95 -17.75
C GLY A 142 9.36 -18.32 -19.06
N LYS A 143 10.56 -17.74 -18.96
CA LYS A 143 11.69 -17.51 -19.91
C LYS A 143 11.49 -16.99 -21.34
N GLU A 144 10.32 -17.08 -21.95
CA GLU A 144 9.99 -16.35 -23.17
C GLU A 144 8.90 -15.35 -22.82
N SER A 145 9.16 -14.06 -23.06
CA SER A 145 8.15 -13.01 -22.89
C SER A 145 6.87 -13.45 -23.60
N ARG A 146 5.80 -13.70 -22.84
CA ARG A 146 4.48 -13.92 -23.42
C ARG A 146 4.18 -12.71 -24.28
N SER A 147 3.61 -12.91 -25.45
CA SER A 147 3.24 -11.75 -26.28
C SER A 147 2.27 -10.84 -25.53
N ASP A 148 2.45 -9.52 -25.65
CA ASP A 148 1.58 -8.51 -25.03
C ASP A 148 0.10 -8.76 -25.33
N VAL A 149 -0.19 -9.31 -26.51
CA VAL A 149 -1.54 -9.65 -26.98
C VAL A 149 -2.18 -10.78 -26.15
N VAL A 150 -1.39 -11.75 -25.68
CA VAL A 150 -1.87 -12.80 -24.77
C VAL A 150 -2.05 -12.23 -23.36
N ILE A 151 -1.10 -11.43 -22.88
CA ILE A 151 -1.19 -10.79 -21.56
C ILE A 151 -2.45 -9.91 -21.47
N MET A 152 -2.69 -9.06 -22.46
CA MET A 152 -3.91 -8.24 -22.54
C MET A 152 -5.18 -9.07 -22.54
N ALA A 153 -5.21 -10.17 -23.32
CA ALA A 153 -6.37 -11.06 -23.36
C ALA A 153 -6.59 -11.78 -22.02
N LEU A 154 -5.52 -12.20 -21.33
CA LEU A 154 -5.59 -12.80 -20.00
C LEU A 154 -6.19 -11.83 -18.98
N ILE A 155 -5.66 -10.59 -18.90
CA ILE A 155 -6.16 -9.57 -17.98
C ILE A 155 -7.62 -9.22 -18.31
N THR A 156 -7.98 -9.16 -19.61
CA THR A 156 -9.35 -8.93 -20.04
C THR A 156 -10.29 -10.05 -19.61
N ALA A 157 -9.88 -11.30 -19.79
CA ALA A 157 -10.64 -12.46 -19.36
C ALA A 157 -10.81 -12.49 -17.85
N LEU A 158 -9.73 -12.19 -17.11
CA LEU A 158 -9.75 -12.12 -15.66
C LEU A 158 -10.70 -11.02 -15.15
N HIS A 159 -10.62 -9.82 -15.73
CA HIS A 159 -11.51 -8.72 -15.40
C HIS A 159 -12.98 -9.08 -15.63
N ARG A 160 -13.32 -9.66 -16.79
CA ARG A 160 -14.71 -10.08 -17.11
C ARG A 160 -15.20 -11.19 -16.20
N LEU A 161 -14.32 -12.13 -15.84
CA LEU A 161 -14.59 -13.19 -14.89
C LEU A 161 -14.93 -12.63 -13.50
N VAL A 162 -14.13 -11.69 -12.99
CA VAL A 162 -14.39 -11.04 -11.70
C VAL A 162 -15.67 -10.22 -11.76
N GLU A 163 -15.81 -9.35 -12.77
CA GLU A 163 -16.97 -8.46 -12.94
C GLU A 163 -18.30 -9.24 -12.95
N SER A 164 -18.34 -10.38 -13.63
CA SER A 164 -19.60 -11.10 -13.89
C SER A 164 -19.85 -12.26 -12.92
N LEU A 165 -18.79 -12.83 -12.33
CA LEU A 165 -18.86 -14.10 -11.60
C LEU A 165 -18.14 -14.07 -10.23
N ALA A 166 -17.76 -12.91 -9.70
CA ALA A 166 -17.07 -12.73 -8.41
C ALA A 166 -17.58 -13.64 -7.25
N PRO A 167 -18.90 -13.78 -6.99
CA PRO A 167 -19.40 -14.61 -5.89
C PRO A 167 -19.05 -16.10 -6.00
N PHE A 168 -18.68 -16.59 -7.18
CA PHE A 168 -18.39 -18.00 -7.48
C PHE A 168 -16.89 -18.30 -7.54
N LEU A 169 -16.02 -17.31 -7.29
CA LEU A 169 -14.57 -17.46 -7.42
C LEU A 169 -13.87 -17.98 -6.17
N SER A 170 -14.60 -18.39 -5.13
CA SER A 170 -14.02 -18.73 -3.82
C SER A 170 -12.89 -19.77 -3.87
N ALA A 171 -13.05 -20.83 -4.65
CA ALA A 171 -12.04 -21.89 -4.79
C ALA A 171 -10.78 -21.47 -5.56
N TYR A 172 -10.84 -20.33 -6.27
CA TYR A 172 -9.80 -19.87 -7.18
C TYR A 172 -9.19 -18.53 -6.74
N LEU A 173 -9.77 -17.89 -5.72
CA LEU A 173 -9.49 -16.51 -5.37
C LEU A 173 -8.05 -16.28 -4.93
N THR A 174 -7.48 -17.15 -4.08
CA THR A 174 -6.08 -17.06 -3.67
C THR A 174 -5.15 -17.11 -4.89
N THR A 175 -5.39 -18.05 -5.81
CA THR A 175 -4.58 -18.15 -7.04
C THR A 175 -4.73 -16.91 -7.91
N ILE A 176 -5.95 -16.40 -8.06
CA ILE A 176 -6.23 -15.17 -8.80
C ILE A 176 -5.47 -13.98 -8.19
N LEU A 177 -5.59 -13.77 -6.87
CA LEU A 177 -4.94 -12.67 -6.15
C LEU A 177 -3.42 -12.70 -6.30
N VAL A 178 -2.80 -13.88 -6.09
CA VAL A 178 -1.35 -14.06 -6.26
C VAL A 178 -0.91 -13.69 -7.69
N GLN A 179 -1.68 -14.11 -8.70
CA GLN A 179 -1.35 -13.81 -10.09
C GLN A 179 -1.60 -12.35 -10.46
N VAL A 180 -2.69 -11.72 -10.01
CA VAL A 180 -2.93 -10.28 -10.21
C VAL A 180 -1.77 -9.47 -9.64
N CYS A 181 -1.37 -9.77 -8.41
CA CYS A 181 -0.26 -9.07 -7.75
C CYS A 181 1.07 -9.28 -8.50
N THR A 182 1.36 -10.51 -8.94
CA THR A 182 2.59 -10.78 -9.67
C THR A 182 2.60 -10.11 -11.06
N MET A 183 1.44 -10.03 -11.72
CA MET A 183 1.29 -9.34 -13.01
C MET A 183 1.49 -7.82 -12.88
N HIS A 184 1.03 -7.20 -11.78
CA HIS A 184 1.35 -5.80 -11.48
C HIS A 184 2.86 -5.55 -11.44
N VAL A 185 3.63 -6.44 -10.80
CA VAL A 185 5.10 -6.33 -10.72
C VAL A 185 5.73 -6.47 -12.11
N SER A 186 5.32 -7.45 -12.91
CA SER A 186 5.85 -7.65 -14.26
C SER A 186 5.56 -6.44 -15.17
N CYS A 187 4.34 -5.91 -15.15
CA CYS A 187 3.97 -4.75 -15.95
C CYS A 187 4.75 -3.48 -15.55
N ALA A 188 5.03 -3.30 -14.26
CA ALA A 188 5.83 -2.17 -13.78
C ALA A 188 7.29 -2.22 -14.28
N LYS A 189 7.88 -3.42 -14.37
CA LYS A 189 9.27 -3.61 -14.82
C LYS A 189 9.48 -3.36 -16.31
N GLU A 190 8.49 -3.73 -17.13
CA GLU A 190 8.62 -3.67 -18.59
C GLU A 190 8.28 -2.29 -19.19
N ALA A 191 8.03 -1.27 -18.35
CA ALA A 191 7.46 0.02 -18.78
C ALA A 191 6.23 -0.18 -19.70
N ALA A 192 5.46 -1.23 -19.40
CA ALA A 192 4.39 -1.70 -20.26
C ALA A 192 3.32 -0.62 -20.42
N SER A 193 2.72 -0.56 -21.62
CA SER A 193 1.64 0.36 -22.00
C SER A 193 0.67 0.66 -20.85
N GLY A 194 0.44 1.94 -20.52
CA GLY A 194 -0.43 2.35 -19.41
C GLY A 194 -1.84 1.72 -19.42
N THR A 195 -2.29 1.22 -20.57
CA THR A 195 -3.54 0.45 -20.68
C THR A 195 -3.53 -0.90 -19.95
N LEU A 196 -2.39 -1.59 -19.86
CA LEU A 196 -2.24 -2.84 -19.10
C LEU A 196 -2.42 -2.57 -17.60
N GLY A 197 -1.70 -1.56 -17.09
CA GLY A 197 -1.78 -1.13 -15.69
C GLY A 197 -3.21 -0.75 -15.28
N GLN A 198 -3.88 0.07 -16.11
CA GLN A 198 -5.27 0.49 -15.84
C GLN A 198 -6.25 -0.69 -15.77
N ARG A 199 -6.09 -1.72 -16.61
CA ARG A 199 -6.97 -2.90 -16.55
C ARG A 199 -6.70 -3.77 -15.33
N LEU A 200 -5.44 -3.91 -14.93
CA LEU A 200 -5.09 -4.63 -13.70
C LEU A 200 -5.64 -3.90 -12.47
N GLU A 201 -5.49 -2.59 -12.40
CA GLU A 201 -6.06 -1.75 -11.34
C GLU A 201 -7.59 -1.90 -11.28
N SER A 202 -8.27 -1.80 -12.43
CA SER A 202 -9.71 -2.05 -12.52
C SER A 202 -10.10 -3.47 -12.07
N THR A 203 -9.28 -4.48 -12.36
CA THR A 203 -9.51 -5.85 -11.87
C THR A 203 -9.43 -5.90 -10.33
N SER A 204 -8.41 -5.29 -9.73
CA SER A 204 -8.25 -5.19 -8.28
C SER A 204 -9.42 -4.46 -7.62
N THR A 205 -9.85 -3.33 -8.18
CA THR A 205 -11.05 -2.59 -7.75
C THR A 205 -12.30 -3.46 -7.80
N HIS A 206 -12.54 -4.20 -8.90
CA HIS A 206 -13.71 -5.08 -8.98
C HIS A 206 -13.64 -6.23 -7.97
N ILE A 207 -12.46 -6.80 -7.70
CA ILE A 207 -12.29 -7.80 -6.64
C ILE A 207 -12.70 -7.19 -5.29
N ALA A 208 -12.18 -6.00 -4.97
CA ALA A 208 -12.45 -5.31 -3.72
C ALA A 208 -13.93 -4.91 -3.53
N HIS A 209 -14.69 -4.68 -4.60
CA HIS A 209 -16.08 -4.23 -4.52
C HIS A 209 -17.12 -5.34 -4.66
N HIS A 210 -16.81 -6.44 -5.36
CA HIS A 210 -17.80 -7.46 -5.71
C HIS A 210 -17.58 -8.83 -5.04
N VAL A 211 -16.38 -9.09 -4.49
CA VAL A 211 -16.14 -10.35 -3.79
C VAL A 211 -16.59 -10.22 -2.33
N PRO A 212 -17.46 -11.13 -1.83
CA PRO A 212 -17.93 -11.08 -0.45
C PRO A 212 -16.80 -11.20 0.58
N ALA A 213 -16.86 -10.38 1.65
CA ALA A 213 -15.88 -10.32 2.72
C ALA A 213 -15.51 -11.69 3.31
N ARG A 214 -16.51 -12.55 3.52
CA ARG A 214 -16.35 -13.91 4.06
C ARG A 214 -15.36 -14.79 3.27
N VAL A 215 -15.16 -14.50 1.99
CA VAL A 215 -14.26 -15.25 1.08
C VAL A 215 -12.98 -14.46 0.82
N LEU A 216 -13.09 -13.13 0.68
CA LEU A 216 -11.96 -12.29 0.34
C LEU A 216 -10.93 -12.21 1.47
N ILE A 217 -11.37 -12.07 2.74
CA ILE A 217 -10.45 -11.95 3.89
C ILE A 217 -9.53 -13.18 4.01
N PRO A 218 -10.03 -14.44 4.03
CA PRO A 218 -9.17 -15.62 4.07
C PRO A 218 -8.27 -15.76 2.83
N ALA A 219 -8.76 -15.37 1.66
CA ALA A 219 -7.96 -15.44 0.44
C ALA A 219 -6.81 -14.42 0.43
N ILE A 220 -7.02 -13.23 1.01
CA ILE A 220 -5.95 -12.24 1.19
C ILE A 220 -4.92 -12.74 2.21
N GLU A 221 -5.36 -13.33 3.32
CA GLU A 221 -4.47 -13.95 4.32
C GLU A 221 -3.58 -15.03 3.67
N GLU A 222 -4.16 -15.97 2.93
CA GLU A 222 -3.41 -17.02 2.24
C GLU A 222 -2.50 -16.45 1.14
N SER A 223 -2.94 -15.41 0.44
CA SER A 223 -2.14 -14.74 -0.60
C SER A 223 -0.95 -13.99 -0.01
N PHE A 224 -1.12 -13.33 1.13
CA PHE A 224 -0.06 -12.66 1.86
C PHE A 224 1.05 -13.65 2.25
N HIS A 225 0.69 -14.82 2.76
CA HIS A 225 1.66 -15.87 3.06
C HIS A 225 2.38 -16.41 1.82
N LYS A 226 1.69 -16.54 0.67
CA LYS A 226 2.31 -16.99 -0.59
C LYS A 226 3.24 -15.95 -1.22
N LEU A 227 2.98 -14.66 -0.95
CA LEU A 227 3.71 -13.53 -1.51
C LEU A 227 4.72 -12.91 -0.54
N SER A 228 4.89 -13.46 0.67
CA SER A 228 5.71 -12.87 1.73
C SER A 228 7.15 -12.56 1.31
N HIS A 229 7.69 -13.34 0.36
CA HIS A 229 9.03 -13.21 -0.19
C HIS A 229 9.19 -12.14 -1.29
N SER A 230 8.10 -11.50 -1.74
CA SER A 230 8.11 -10.53 -2.84
C SER A 230 7.48 -9.21 -2.41
N ALA A 231 8.32 -8.29 -1.94
CA ALA A 231 7.88 -6.98 -1.47
C ALA A 231 7.03 -6.22 -2.52
N ALA A 232 7.48 -6.22 -3.78
CA ALA A 232 6.77 -5.57 -4.88
C ALA A 232 5.38 -6.16 -5.16
N ALA A 233 5.15 -7.46 -4.87
CA ALA A 233 3.84 -8.08 -5.05
C ALA A 233 2.90 -7.87 -3.86
N LEU A 234 3.43 -7.54 -2.68
CA LEU A 234 2.61 -7.26 -1.50
C LEU A 234 1.98 -5.86 -1.56
N GLU A 235 2.64 -4.88 -2.17
CA GLU A 235 2.08 -3.53 -2.36
C GLU A 235 0.69 -3.53 -3.05
N PRO A 236 0.49 -4.16 -4.23
CA PRO A 236 -0.84 -4.24 -4.84
C PRO A 236 -1.84 -5.04 -4.02
N LEU A 237 -1.40 -6.07 -3.27
CA LEU A 237 -2.28 -6.81 -2.36
C LEU A 237 -2.79 -5.92 -1.21
N MET A 238 -1.91 -5.10 -0.63
CA MET A 238 -2.27 -4.16 0.43
C MET A 238 -3.13 -3.02 -0.09
N SER A 239 -2.88 -2.53 -1.31
CA SER A 239 -3.75 -1.55 -1.97
C SER A 239 -5.17 -2.10 -2.13
N LEU A 240 -5.30 -3.33 -2.63
CA LEU A 240 -6.58 -4.02 -2.77
C LEU A 240 -7.29 -4.20 -1.41
N LEU A 241 -6.56 -4.62 -0.37
CA LEU A 241 -7.12 -4.75 0.97
C LEU A 241 -7.60 -3.40 1.54
N GLY A 242 -6.82 -2.34 1.33
CA GLY A 242 -7.18 -0.98 1.72
C GLY A 242 -8.45 -0.49 1.03
N GLU A 243 -8.56 -0.72 -0.28
CA GLU A 243 -9.74 -0.39 -1.08
C GLU A 243 -10.96 -1.22 -0.64
N PHE A 244 -10.79 -2.51 -0.39
CA PHE A 244 -11.84 -3.39 0.14
C PHE A 244 -12.36 -2.86 1.49
N ILE A 245 -11.48 -2.56 2.45
CA ILE A 245 -11.89 -1.97 3.74
C ILE A 245 -12.60 -0.62 3.54
N GLY A 246 -12.11 0.18 2.58
CA GLY A 246 -12.72 1.46 2.19
C GLY A 246 -14.14 1.31 1.64
N SER A 247 -14.44 0.23 0.91
CA SER A 247 -15.76 -0.02 0.32
C SER A 247 -16.74 -0.70 1.28
N MET A 248 -16.27 -1.37 2.35
CA MET A 248 -17.13 -2.07 3.30
C MET A 248 -18.19 -1.17 3.95
N GLU A 249 -19.42 -1.69 4.03
CA GLU A 249 -20.52 -1.13 4.81
C GLU A 249 -20.33 -1.38 6.32
N LYS A 250 -20.96 -0.55 7.15
CA LYS A 250 -20.83 -0.64 8.62
C LYS A 250 -21.31 -1.98 9.19
N ALA A 251 -22.35 -2.58 8.61
CA ALA A 251 -22.90 -3.85 9.07
C ALA A 251 -21.93 -5.00 8.79
N ASP A 252 -21.41 -5.07 7.58
CA ASP A 252 -20.43 -6.09 7.15
C ASP A 252 -19.12 -5.96 7.92
N LEU A 253 -18.63 -4.73 8.09
CA LEU A 253 -17.43 -4.48 8.89
C LEU A 253 -17.61 -5.01 10.31
N LYS A 254 -18.75 -4.75 10.96
CA LYS A 254 -19.02 -5.25 12.31
C LYS A 254 -19.03 -6.78 12.38
N GLY A 255 -19.56 -7.45 11.35
CA GLY A 255 -19.59 -8.91 11.27
C GLY A 255 -18.22 -9.56 11.08
N HIS A 256 -17.33 -8.90 10.34
CA HIS A 256 -15.99 -9.42 9.99
C HIS A 256 -14.83 -8.79 10.78
N LEU A 257 -15.10 -7.83 11.67
CA LEU A 257 -14.07 -7.10 12.41
C LEU A 257 -13.09 -8.02 13.16
N PRO A 258 -13.52 -9.08 13.89
CA PRO A 258 -12.57 -9.96 14.58
C PRO A 258 -11.56 -10.61 13.62
N GLN A 259 -12.02 -11.05 12.44
CA GLN A 259 -11.16 -11.66 11.42
C GLN A 259 -10.17 -10.64 10.85
N LEU A 260 -10.64 -9.42 10.56
CA LEU A 260 -9.77 -8.33 10.10
C LEU A 260 -8.73 -7.94 11.15
N GLN A 261 -9.08 -7.93 12.44
CA GLN A 261 -8.14 -7.62 13.51
C GLN A 261 -7.03 -8.66 13.63
N GLU A 262 -7.35 -9.95 13.49
CA GLU A 262 -6.31 -10.99 13.47
C GLU A 262 -5.43 -10.89 12.23
N LEU A 263 -6.02 -10.68 11.04
CA LEU A 263 -5.26 -10.46 9.81
C LEU A 263 -4.32 -9.26 9.96
N VAL A 264 -4.78 -8.14 10.48
CA VAL A 264 -3.93 -6.95 10.68
C VAL A 264 -2.75 -7.24 11.61
N LEU A 265 -2.93 -8.01 12.69
CA LEU A 265 -1.82 -8.37 13.57
C LEU A 265 -0.78 -9.26 12.87
N GLN A 266 -1.23 -10.17 12.00
CA GLN A 266 -0.32 -10.96 11.15
C GLN A 266 0.43 -10.06 10.15
N LEU A 267 -0.26 -9.11 9.51
CA LEU A 267 0.37 -8.16 8.59
C LEU A 267 1.42 -7.31 9.31
N LEU A 268 1.09 -6.72 10.47
CA LEU A 268 2.03 -5.92 11.25
C LEU A 268 3.26 -6.72 11.71
N ALA A 269 3.17 -8.05 11.80
CA ALA A 269 4.31 -8.91 12.12
C ALA A 269 5.32 -9.08 10.98
N TYR A 270 5.05 -8.54 9.77
CA TYR A 270 5.87 -8.76 8.58
C TYR A 270 7.36 -8.48 8.79
N ARG A 271 7.71 -7.36 9.44
CA ARG A 271 9.12 -6.99 9.69
C ARG A 271 9.84 -7.97 10.62
N ARG A 272 9.16 -8.45 11.66
CA ARG A 272 9.67 -9.48 12.57
C ARG A 272 9.92 -10.78 11.81
N ASP A 273 8.93 -11.19 11.01
CA ASP A 273 8.93 -12.49 10.33
C ASP A 273 9.91 -12.54 9.14
N ASN A 274 10.23 -11.38 8.55
CA ASN A 274 11.13 -11.25 7.40
C ASN A 274 12.40 -10.47 7.73
N SER A 275 12.92 -10.64 8.94
CA SER A 275 14.16 -9.99 9.41
C SER A 275 15.41 -10.27 8.56
N GLN A 276 15.36 -11.31 7.71
CA GLN A 276 16.43 -11.68 6.77
C GLN A 276 16.37 -10.96 5.41
N MET A 277 15.25 -10.30 5.10
CA MET A 277 15.10 -9.54 3.85
C MET A 277 15.81 -8.19 3.94
N GLU A 278 16.05 -7.57 2.78
CA GLU A 278 16.60 -6.22 2.73
C GLU A 278 15.65 -5.25 3.43
N ASP A 279 16.19 -4.45 4.34
CA ASP A 279 15.39 -3.59 5.20
C ASP A 279 14.55 -2.56 4.42
N GLY A 280 15.07 -2.03 3.29
CA GLY A 280 14.32 -1.12 2.42
C GLY A 280 13.12 -1.76 1.71
N GLU A 281 13.22 -3.05 1.37
CA GLU A 281 12.08 -3.81 0.83
C GLU A 281 11.01 -4.02 1.91
N VAL A 282 11.44 -4.36 3.13
CA VAL A 282 10.55 -4.53 4.29
C VAL A 282 9.84 -3.22 4.63
N ASP A 283 10.55 -2.10 4.56
CA ASP A 283 10.01 -0.76 4.81
C ASP A 283 8.90 -0.37 3.82
N THR A 284 9.09 -0.70 2.54
CA THR A 284 8.09 -0.46 1.49
C THR A 284 6.80 -1.22 1.79
N VAL A 285 6.90 -2.51 2.12
CA VAL A 285 5.74 -3.35 2.46
C VAL A 285 5.07 -2.87 3.74
N GLU A 286 5.85 -2.55 4.77
CA GLU A 286 5.35 -2.04 6.04
C GLU A 286 4.56 -0.73 5.84
N THR A 287 5.04 0.16 4.97
CA THR A 287 4.33 1.39 4.61
C THR A 287 2.96 1.10 4.01
N SER A 288 2.86 0.11 3.10
CA SER A 288 1.57 -0.31 2.54
C SER A 288 0.64 -0.92 3.61
N ILE A 289 1.18 -1.72 4.52
CA ILE A 289 0.44 -2.31 5.64
C ILE A 289 -0.08 -1.22 6.60
N VAL A 290 0.75 -0.24 6.95
CA VAL A 290 0.34 0.91 7.76
C VAL A 290 -0.78 1.69 7.06
N GLY A 291 -0.74 1.80 5.72
CA GLY A 291 -1.84 2.33 4.91
C GLY A 291 -3.16 1.57 5.10
N VAL A 292 -3.12 0.24 5.10
CA VAL A 292 -4.30 -0.62 5.36
C VAL A 292 -4.88 -0.36 6.75
N VAL A 293 -4.03 -0.35 7.79
CA VAL A 293 -4.49 -0.11 9.18
C VAL A 293 -5.07 1.29 9.33
N THR A 294 -4.50 2.28 8.64
CA THR A 294 -5.03 3.64 8.59
C THR A 294 -6.43 3.66 7.97
N SER A 295 -6.64 3.00 6.83
CA SER A 295 -7.96 2.87 6.19
C SER A 295 -8.98 2.20 7.10
N LEU A 296 -8.59 1.16 7.84
CA LEU A 296 -9.44 0.52 8.84
C LEU A 296 -9.78 1.47 9.99
N SER A 297 -8.81 2.24 10.48
CA SER A 297 -9.01 3.17 11.60
C SER A 297 -10.09 4.21 11.30
N PHE A 298 -10.18 4.71 10.06
CA PHE A 298 -11.21 5.67 9.65
C PHE A 298 -12.62 5.07 9.61
N LYS A 299 -12.75 3.75 9.56
CA LYS A 299 -14.05 3.06 9.56
C LYS A 299 -14.52 2.66 10.96
N LEU A 300 -13.63 2.63 11.94
CA LEU A 300 -13.93 2.22 13.31
C LEU A 300 -14.40 3.41 14.15
N SER A 301 -15.32 3.16 15.08
CA SER A 301 -15.67 4.15 16.10
C SER A 301 -14.64 4.11 17.23
N GLU A 302 -14.62 5.13 18.10
CA GLU A 302 -13.76 5.16 19.28
C GLU A 302 -13.91 3.89 20.15
N VAL A 303 -15.16 3.42 20.30
CA VAL A 303 -15.49 2.26 21.14
C VAL A 303 -14.89 0.97 20.60
N THR A 304 -14.80 0.82 19.27
CA THR A 304 -14.20 -0.37 18.64
C THR A 304 -12.71 -0.21 18.40
N PHE A 305 -12.24 1.01 18.13
CA PHE A 305 -10.83 1.29 17.84
C PHE A 305 -9.96 1.25 19.09
N ARG A 306 -10.41 1.80 20.24
CA ARG A 306 -9.64 1.77 21.49
C ARG A 306 -9.16 0.37 21.90
N PRO A 307 -10.04 -0.64 22.05
CA PRO A 307 -9.59 -1.97 22.43
C PRO A 307 -8.69 -2.61 21.37
N PHE A 308 -8.90 -2.30 20.08
CA PHE A 308 -8.04 -2.80 19.02
C PHE A 308 -6.65 -2.18 19.06
N PHE A 309 -6.54 -0.87 19.24
CA PHE A 309 -5.27 -0.17 19.39
C PHE A 309 -4.49 -0.70 20.61
N TYR A 310 -5.18 -0.97 21.73
CA TYR A 310 -4.55 -1.57 22.91
C TYR A 310 -4.09 -3.01 22.66
N LYS A 311 -4.85 -3.79 21.86
CA LYS A 311 -4.41 -5.11 21.41
C LYS A 311 -3.11 -5.02 20.59
N ILE A 312 -3.01 -4.05 19.67
CA ILE A 312 -1.80 -3.82 18.87
C ILE A 312 -0.63 -3.41 19.78
N TYR A 313 -0.84 -2.50 20.73
CA TYR A 313 0.20 -2.10 21.67
C TYR A 313 0.69 -3.28 22.53
N ASN A 314 -0.24 -4.06 23.09
CA ASN A 314 0.11 -5.24 23.89
C ASN A 314 0.93 -6.26 23.09
N TRP A 315 0.54 -6.51 21.85
CA TRP A 315 1.27 -7.38 20.92
C TRP A 315 2.69 -6.87 20.64
N ALA A 316 2.86 -5.56 20.47
CA ALA A 316 4.15 -4.97 20.09
C ALA A 316 5.13 -4.84 21.27
N ALA A 317 4.64 -4.45 22.46
CA ALA A 317 5.50 -3.98 23.55
C ALA A 317 5.33 -4.73 24.89
N VAL A 318 4.28 -5.56 25.07
CA VAL A 318 3.97 -6.16 26.39
C VAL A 318 4.12 -7.68 26.42
N GLU A 319 3.47 -8.41 25.51
CA GLU A 319 3.36 -9.88 25.61
C GLU A 319 4.64 -10.63 25.26
N ASP A 320 5.46 -10.07 24.37
CA ASP A 320 6.74 -10.61 23.90
C ASP A 320 7.50 -9.48 23.19
N PRO A 321 8.27 -8.66 23.92
CA PRO A 321 8.86 -7.45 23.40
C PRO A 321 9.95 -7.80 22.38
N ASP A 322 9.63 -7.57 21.11
CA ASP A 322 10.56 -7.71 19.99
C ASP A 322 10.80 -6.33 19.39
N LYS A 323 12.08 -5.99 19.19
CA LYS A 323 12.48 -4.65 18.74
C LYS A 323 11.88 -4.30 17.37
N ASN A 324 11.72 -5.27 16.46
CA ASN A 324 11.10 -5.03 15.16
C ASN A 324 9.60 -4.76 15.29
N LYS A 325 8.88 -5.47 16.17
CA LYS A 325 7.46 -5.16 16.45
C LYS A 325 7.30 -3.74 16.99
N VAL A 326 8.20 -3.30 17.87
CA VAL A 326 8.22 -1.94 18.41
C VAL A 326 8.45 -0.90 17.31
N LEU A 327 9.39 -1.15 16.38
CA LEU A 327 9.61 -0.28 15.23
C LEU A 327 8.34 -0.16 14.37
N THR A 328 7.71 -1.27 14.02
CA THR A 328 6.45 -1.28 13.26
C THR A 328 5.32 -0.54 14.00
N PHE A 329 5.23 -0.71 15.32
CA PHE A 329 4.24 -0.01 16.13
C PHE A 329 4.43 1.51 16.07
N TYR A 330 5.64 2.02 16.22
CA TYR A 330 5.85 3.47 16.19
C TYR A 330 5.70 4.07 14.79
N HIS A 331 6.05 3.33 13.74
CA HIS A 331 5.72 3.73 12.37
C HIS A 331 4.18 3.85 12.18
N LEU A 332 3.42 2.86 12.68
CA LEU A 332 1.97 2.92 12.68
C LEU A 332 1.43 4.11 13.50
N THR A 333 1.95 4.36 14.71
CA THR A 333 1.45 5.46 15.54
C THR A 333 1.79 6.83 14.99
N GLU A 334 2.94 6.99 14.33
CA GLU A 334 3.27 8.23 13.63
C GLU A 334 2.17 8.51 12.61
N ARG A 335 1.91 7.54 11.71
CA ARG A 335 0.91 7.72 10.66
C ARG A 335 -0.49 7.96 11.20
N LEU A 336 -0.92 7.19 12.20
CA LEU A 336 -2.23 7.37 12.82
C LEU A 336 -2.36 8.73 13.52
N SER A 337 -1.30 9.21 14.16
CA SER A 337 -1.29 10.50 14.84
C SER A 337 -1.44 11.67 13.87
N GLU A 338 -0.83 11.60 12.69
CA GLU A 338 -1.00 12.59 11.63
C GLU A 338 -2.43 12.60 11.07
N MET A 339 -2.98 11.40 10.85
CA MET A 339 -4.24 11.21 10.14
C MET A 339 -5.47 11.47 11.03
N LEU A 340 -5.44 11.02 12.28
CA LEU A 340 -6.54 11.16 13.23
C LEU A 340 -6.40 12.39 14.14
N LYS A 341 -5.21 13.01 14.22
CA LYS A 341 -4.93 14.24 14.98
C LYS A 341 -5.41 14.15 16.43
N SER A 342 -6.30 15.06 16.86
CA SER A 342 -6.83 15.09 18.24
C SER A 342 -7.59 13.81 18.62
N LEU A 343 -8.16 13.07 17.66
CA LEU A 343 -8.82 11.79 17.95
C LEU A 343 -7.80 10.72 18.38
N PHE A 344 -6.58 10.73 17.81
CA PHE A 344 -5.54 9.78 18.18
C PHE A 344 -5.09 9.93 19.64
N VAL A 345 -5.04 11.17 20.12
CA VAL A 345 -4.59 11.53 21.47
C VAL A 345 -5.37 10.78 22.57
N LEU A 346 -6.64 10.44 22.30
CA LEU A 346 -7.51 9.67 23.20
C LEU A 346 -6.97 8.27 23.54
N PHE A 347 -6.04 7.74 22.74
CA PHE A 347 -5.48 6.40 22.90
C PHE A 347 -3.98 6.43 23.27
N ALA A 348 -3.30 7.55 23.00
CA ALA A 348 -1.85 7.68 23.12
C ALA A 348 -1.31 7.54 24.55
N GLY A 349 -2.17 7.70 25.56
CA GLY A 349 -1.78 7.59 26.98
C GLY A 349 -1.13 6.24 27.35
N VAL A 350 -1.47 5.16 26.62
CA VAL A 350 -1.02 3.79 26.95
C VAL A 350 0.49 3.58 26.72
N PHE A 351 1.11 4.33 25.80
CA PHE A 351 2.51 4.11 25.41
C PHE A 351 3.46 5.23 25.90
N VAL A 352 2.98 6.19 26.71
CA VAL A 352 3.79 7.36 27.10
C VAL A 352 5.07 6.94 27.85
N GLU A 353 4.94 6.09 28.86
CA GLU A 353 6.09 5.58 29.62
C GLU A 353 7.06 4.82 28.70
N HIS A 354 6.54 3.89 27.90
CA HIS A 354 7.34 3.15 26.92
C HIS A 354 8.07 4.08 25.92
N SER A 355 7.43 5.15 25.46
CA SER A 355 8.09 6.13 24.57
C SER A 355 9.23 6.87 25.28
N ALA A 356 9.09 7.16 26.58
CA ALA A 356 10.15 7.75 27.37
C ALA A 356 11.36 6.80 27.53
N ASP A 357 11.09 5.51 27.76
CA ASP A 357 12.12 4.47 27.84
C ASP A 357 12.87 4.32 26.50
N LEU A 358 12.15 4.35 25.37
CA LEU A 358 12.77 4.31 24.05
C LEU A 358 13.62 5.55 23.74
N LEU A 359 13.20 6.74 24.17
CA LEU A 359 14.03 7.94 24.04
C LEU A 359 15.36 7.76 24.81
N VAL A 360 15.33 7.14 25.99
CA VAL A 360 16.56 6.82 26.72
C VAL A 360 17.37 5.75 25.98
N ALA A 361 16.75 4.65 25.58
CA ALA A 361 17.42 3.51 24.95
C ALA A 361 18.03 3.81 23.58
N THR A 362 17.53 4.83 22.87
CA THR A 362 18.05 5.28 21.57
C THR A 362 19.03 6.46 21.70
N ASN A 363 19.41 6.84 22.93
CA ASN A 363 20.31 7.96 23.17
C ASN A 363 21.76 7.50 23.37
N THR A 364 22.52 7.54 22.29
CA THR A 364 23.95 7.16 22.26
C THR A 364 24.84 7.95 23.22
N ALA A 365 24.45 9.16 23.63
CA ALA A 365 25.21 9.95 24.60
C ALA A 365 24.98 9.50 26.05
N LYS A 366 23.92 8.73 26.31
CA LYS A 366 23.53 8.27 27.66
C LYS A 366 23.51 6.74 27.80
N THR A 367 23.72 6.00 26.72
CA THR A 367 23.70 4.52 26.70
C THR A 367 25.02 3.99 26.14
N GLU A 368 25.43 2.82 26.63
CA GLU A 368 26.67 2.15 26.18
C GLU A 368 26.43 1.25 24.97
N GLU A 369 25.20 0.77 24.78
CA GLU A 369 24.80 -0.15 23.72
C GLU A 369 23.67 0.47 22.89
N ASP A 370 23.74 0.30 21.57
CA ASP A 370 22.69 0.74 20.66
C ASP A 370 21.43 -0.11 20.78
N TYR A 371 20.26 0.51 20.62
CA TYR A 371 18.99 -0.21 20.68
C TYR A 371 18.87 -1.27 19.57
N PHE A 372 19.31 -0.98 18.35
CA PHE A 372 19.54 -1.97 17.29
C PHE A 372 21.01 -1.97 16.88
N ASP A 373 21.53 -3.13 16.49
CA ASP A 373 22.86 -3.25 15.87
C ASP A 373 22.97 -2.42 14.58
N ASP A 374 21.84 -2.21 13.89
CA ASP A 374 21.71 -1.31 12.76
C ASP A 374 21.30 0.10 13.22
N GLY A 375 22.26 1.03 13.19
CA GLY A 375 22.03 2.43 13.54
C GLY A 375 20.92 3.10 12.73
N ALA A 376 20.68 2.69 11.47
CA ALA A 376 19.61 3.25 10.65
C ALA A 376 18.21 2.85 11.15
N LYS A 377 18.05 1.61 11.68
CA LYS A 377 16.82 1.18 12.38
C LYS A 377 16.59 2.00 13.65
N SER A 378 17.63 2.19 14.45
CA SER A 378 17.56 3.01 15.66
C SER A 378 17.17 4.45 15.34
N CYS A 379 17.73 5.05 14.28
CA CYS A 379 17.36 6.39 13.81
C CYS A 379 15.88 6.47 13.40
N ARG A 380 15.38 5.51 12.62
CA ARG A 380 13.98 5.49 12.20
C ARG A 380 13.04 5.35 13.38
N LEU A 381 13.32 4.43 14.30
CA LEU A 381 12.53 4.28 15.52
C LEU A 381 12.43 5.61 16.28
N LEU A 382 13.58 6.26 16.51
CA LEU A 382 13.62 7.54 17.22
C LEU A 382 12.83 8.63 16.47
N ASN A 383 12.93 8.69 15.15
CA ASN A 383 12.16 9.64 14.33
C ASN A 383 10.65 9.40 14.47
N HIS A 384 10.19 8.15 14.35
CA HIS A 384 8.78 7.78 14.53
C HIS A 384 8.26 8.13 15.93
N VAL A 385 9.06 7.86 16.98
CA VAL A 385 8.72 8.21 18.36
C VAL A 385 8.58 9.72 18.53
N LEU A 386 9.56 10.50 18.06
CA LEU A 386 9.53 11.96 18.14
C LEU A 386 8.38 12.56 17.35
N ALA A 387 8.08 12.05 16.14
CA ALA A 387 6.97 12.51 15.33
C ALA A 387 5.61 12.21 15.99
N THR A 388 5.43 10.98 16.49
CA THR A 388 4.23 10.58 17.24
C THR A 388 4.01 11.49 18.46
N LEU A 389 5.06 11.72 19.25
CA LEU A 389 4.99 12.59 20.43
C LEU A 389 4.70 14.04 20.06
N THR A 390 5.34 14.57 19.00
CA THR A 390 5.08 15.92 18.48
C THR A 390 3.60 16.10 18.15
N ALA A 391 3.01 15.16 17.41
CA ALA A 391 1.59 15.18 17.07
C ALA A 391 0.70 15.13 18.32
N CYS A 392 1.05 14.28 19.30
CA CYS A 392 0.31 14.17 20.55
C CYS A 392 0.37 15.47 21.39
N PHE A 393 1.53 16.12 21.47
CA PHE A 393 1.68 17.40 22.18
C PHE A 393 0.94 18.51 21.47
N HIS A 394 1.07 18.59 20.15
CA HIS A 394 0.46 19.63 19.34
C HIS A 394 -1.08 19.56 19.35
N HIS A 395 -1.65 18.36 19.21
CA HIS A 395 -3.11 18.19 19.17
C HIS A 395 -3.76 17.97 20.53
N GLY A 396 -3.00 17.50 21.52
CA GLY A 396 -3.51 17.22 22.87
C GLY A 396 -3.25 18.32 23.89
N GLY A 397 -2.19 19.11 23.71
CA GLY A 397 -1.78 20.17 24.63
C GLY A 397 -1.82 19.74 26.10
N LYS A 398 -2.38 20.60 26.96
CA LYS A 398 -2.49 20.38 28.41
C LYS A 398 -3.40 19.20 28.78
N GLN A 399 -4.33 18.80 27.91
CA GLN A 399 -5.19 17.64 28.16
C GLN A 399 -4.43 16.33 28.02
N PHE A 400 -3.45 16.28 27.11
CA PHE A 400 -2.58 15.12 26.95
C PHE A 400 -1.38 15.16 27.88
N LEU A 401 -0.67 16.30 27.97
CA LEU A 401 0.51 16.51 28.81
C LEU A 401 0.11 16.83 30.25
N THR A 402 -0.49 15.84 30.93
CA THR A 402 -0.68 15.90 32.38
C THR A 402 0.69 15.94 33.08
N ARG A 403 0.73 16.46 34.31
CA ARG A 403 1.97 16.52 35.12
C ARG A 403 2.69 15.17 35.22
N GLU A 404 1.94 14.08 35.34
CA GLU A 404 2.47 12.72 35.39
C GLU A 404 3.15 12.31 34.09
N ARG A 405 2.47 12.47 32.95
CA ARG A 405 3.04 12.16 31.62
C ARG A 405 4.25 13.02 31.29
N ALA A 406 4.18 14.30 31.64
CA ALA A 406 5.30 15.21 31.44
C ALA A 406 6.52 14.83 32.29
N ALA A 407 6.33 14.28 33.50
CA ALA A 407 7.43 13.83 34.35
C ALA A 407 8.23 12.69 33.71
N PHE A 408 7.56 11.75 33.03
CA PHE A 408 8.24 10.70 32.26
C PHE A 408 9.04 11.27 31.08
N LEU A 409 8.47 12.24 30.36
CA LEU A 409 9.00 12.68 29.06
C LEU A 409 10.06 13.78 29.14
N LEU A 410 10.00 14.66 30.15
CA LEU A 410 10.79 15.90 30.19
C LEU A 410 12.30 15.63 30.08
N LYS A 411 12.85 14.78 30.97
CA LYS A 411 14.30 14.49 30.97
C LYS A 411 14.74 13.71 29.71
N PRO A 412 14.07 12.62 29.30
CA PRO A 412 14.44 11.90 28.08
C PRO A 412 14.40 12.76 26.81
N LEU A 413 13.44 13.68 26.69
CA LEU A 413 13.34 14.60 25.55
C LEU A 413 14.48 15.62 25.52
N VAL A 414 14.75 16.33 26.63
CA VAL A 414 15.85 17.31 26.66
C VAL A 414 17.20 16.64 26.40
N ASN A 415 17.41 15.43 26.92
CA ASN A 415 18.64 14.68 26.68
C ASN A 415 18.86 14.30 25.19
N GLN A 416 17.82 14.30 24.35
CA GLN A 416 17.99 14.02 22.91
C GLN A 416 18.80 15.08 22.18
N VAL A 417 18.95 16.28 22.74
CA VAL A 417 19.78 17.35 22.17
C VAL A 417 21.26 16.93 22.10
N GLU A 418 21.70 16.02 22.98
CA GLU A 418 23.05 15.45 22.98
C GLU A 418 23.19 14.21 22.07
N ASN A 419 22.10 13.71 21.48
CA ASN A 419 22.08 12.41 20.82
C ASN A 419 22.57 12.46 19.37
N GLU A 420 23.73 11.88 19.11
CA GLU A 420 24.43 11.86 17.80
C GLU A 420 24.15 10.59 16.96
N LEU A 421 23.12 9.83 17.33
CA LEU A 421 22.72 8.59 16.65
C LEU A 421 22.59 8.77 15.12
N GLY A 422 23.26 7.89 14.36
CA GLY A 422 23.27 7.88 12.90
C GLY A 422 24.27 8.82 12.23
N GLY A 423 25.13 9.48 13.01
CA GLY A 423 26.12 10.42 12.50
C GLY A 423 25.55 11.81 12.21
N ALA A 424 26.40 12.71 11.72
CA ALA A 424 26.11 14.14 11.61
C ALA A 424 24.90 14.46 10.70
N GLU A 425 24.82 13.86 9.51
CA GLU A 425 23.74 14.13 8.56
C GLU A 425 22.38 13.66 9.06
N ALA A 426 22.30 12.44 9.60
CA ALA A 426 21.07 11.89 10.17
C ALA A 426 20.63 12.69 11.41
N THR A 427 21.60 13.10 12.24
CA THR A 427 21.35 13.95 13.40
C THR A 427 20.80 15.31 12.98
N GLN A 428 21.40 15.97 11.99
CA GLN A 428 20.90 17.26 11.49
C GLN A 428 19.47 17.16 10.96
N LYS A 429 19.18 16.17 10.10
CA LYS A 429 17.82 15.94 9.58
C LYS A 429 16.83 15.69 10.72
N ARG A 430 17.23 14.90 11.73
CA ARG A 430 16.41 14.61 12.91
C ARG A 430 16.16 15.84 13.77
N VAL A 431 17.18 16.68 13.96
CA VAL A 431 17.08 17.96 14.66
C VAL A 431 16.04 18.86 14.00
N GLU A 432 16.18 19.08 12.70
CA GLU A 432 15.32 19.99 11.94
C GLU A 432 13.88 19.48 11.82
N ARG A 433 13.69 18.19 11.52
CA ARG A 433 12.36 17.64 11.18
C ARG A 433 11.59 17.07 12.36
N HIS A 434 12.27 16.61 13.41
CA HIS A 434 11.63 15.84 14.48
C HIS A 434 11.90 16.41 15.87
N LEU A 435 13.15 16.59 16.28
CA LEU A 435 13.50 16.93 17.66
C LEU A 435 13.09 18.36 18.04
N VAL A 436 13.48 19.37 17.25
CA VAL A 436 13.17 20.78 17.54
C VAL A 436 11.65 21.03 17.56
N PRO A 437 10.86 20.56 16.56
CA PRO A 437 9.40 20.65 16.61
C PRO A 437 8.79 19.94 17.83
N CYS A 438 9.35 18.79 18.23
CA CYS A 438 8.89 18.02 19.39
C CYS A 438 9.10 18.79 20.70
N LEU A 439 10.31 19.31 20.93
CA LEU A 439 10.66 20.08 22.13
C LEU A 439 9.80 21.35 22.25
N ALA A 440 9.63 22.08 21.16
CA ALA A 440 8.80 23.28 21.14
C ALA A 440 7.32 22.96 21.39
N SER A 441 6.80 21.85 20.81
CA SER A 441 5.42 21.43 21.04
C SER A 441 5.19 20.94 22.47
N PHE A 442 6.19 20.29 23.09
CA PHE A 442 6.17 19.94 24.51
C PHE A 442 6.09 21.18 25.39
N ALA A 443 6.92 22.20 25.12
CA ALA A 443 6.92 23.47 25.85
C ALA A 443 5.56 24.18 25.78
N ALA A 444 4.98 24.26 24.58
CA ALA A 444 3.66 24.86 24.38
C ALA A 444 2.52 24.05 25.04
N GLY A 445 2.63 22.72 25.05
CA GLY A 445 1.57 21.83 25.52
C GLY A 445 1.54 21.57 27.03
N CYS A 446 2.63 21.79 27.77
CA CYS A 446 2.69 21.51 29.21
C CYS A 446 2.17 22.68 30.08
N GLU A 447 1.95 22.39 31.37
CA GLU A 447 1.63 23.41 32.40
C GLU A 447 2.84 24.27 32.76
N ASP A 448 2.61 25.46 33.32
CA ASP A 448 3.66 26.48 33.51
C ASP A 448 4.82 26.01 34.41
N ALA A 449 4.53 25.21 35.45
CA ALA A 449 5.57 24.66 36.32
C ALA A 449 6.51 23.69 35.57
N THR A 450 5.95 22.80 34.76
CA THR A 450 6.71 21.88 33.90
C THR A 450 7.43 22.64 32.80
N ARG A 451 6.79 23.66 32.20
CA ARG A 451 7.41 24.51 31.18
C ARG A 451 8.64 25.22 31.74
N LYS A 452 8.56 25.73 32.97
CA LYS A 452 9.69 26.34 33.66
C LYS A 452 10.84 25.36 33.87
N GLU A 453 10.55 24.14 34.34
CA GLU A 453 11.58 23.10 34.51
C GLU A 453 12.21 22.71 33.17
N TRP A 454 11.40 22.53 32.12
CA TRP A 454 11.88 22.25 30.77
C TRP A 454 12.79 23.37 30.26
N HIS A 455 12.35 24.63 30.43
CA HIS A 455 13.08 25.81 30.00
C HIS A 455 14.46 25.89 30.64
N GLN A 456 14.53 25.73 31.96
CA GLN A 456 15.79 25.69 32.70
C GLN A 456 16.73 24.60 32.19
N LYS A 457 16.24 23.37 32.03
CA LYS A 457 17.07 22.26 31.54
C LYS A 457 17.54 22.47 30.11
N LEU A 458 16.72 23.07 29.26
CA LEU A 458 17.12 23.42 27.91
C LEU A 458 18.23 24.48 27.93
N LEU A 459 18.07 25.57 28.68
CA LEU A 459 19.08 26.63 28.77
C LEU A 459 20.44 26.11 29.25
N TYR A 460 20.47 25.18 30.20
CA TYR A 460 21.74 24.58 30.63
C TYR A 460 22.49 23.86 29.50
N GLN A 461 21.81 23.37 28.46
CA GLN A 461 22.46 22.77 27.30
C GLN A 461 23.14 23.80 26.38
N MET A 462 22.82 25.10 26.52
CA MET A 462 23.55 26.17 25.85
C MET A 462 24.99 26.30 26.33
N ARG A 463 25.35 25.74 27.50
CA ARG A 463 26.72 25.70 28.02
C ARG A 463 27.42 24.36 27.80
N ASN A 464 26.87 23.49 26.94
CA ASN A 464 27.47 22.19 26.67
C ASN A 464 28.84 22.35 26.01
N SER A 465 29.78 21.44 26.28
CA SER A 465 31.12 21.47 25.69
C SER A 465 31.11 21.28 24.17
N LYS A 466 30.11 20.57 23.63
CA LYS A 466 29.95 20.33 22.20
C LYS A 466 29.19 21.47 21.51
N ALA A 467 29.81 22.12 20.52
CA ALA A 467 29.19 23.20 19.74
C ALA A 467 27.87 22.76 19.07
N GLN A 468 27.80 21.53 18.54
CA GLN A 468 26.58 21.00 17.90
C GLN A 468 25.38 20.91 18.87
N VAL A 469 25.64 20.61 20.15
CA VAL A 469 24.61 20.55 21.18
C VAL A 469 24.12 21.96 21.50
N ARG A 470 25.02 22.94 21.62
CA ARG A 470 24.66 24.36 21.80
C ARG A 470 23.83 24.88 20.63
N TYR A 471 24.25 24.60 19.39
CA TYR A 471 23.54 24.93 18.17
C TYR A 471 22.12 24.37 18.15
N THR A 472 21.98 23.06 18.41
CA THR A 472 20.68 22.38 18.46
C THR A 472 19.78 22.94 19.56
N THR A 473 20.36 23.23 20.73
CA THR A 473 19.65 23.85 21.86
C THR A 473 19.08 25.21 21.47
N LEU A 474 19.87 26.02 20.76
CA LEU A 474 19.48 27.34 20.30
C LEU A 474 18.38 27.29 19.23
N LEU A 475 18.41 26.30 18.34
CA LEU A 475 17.29 26.03 17.42
C LEU A 475 16.01 25.64 18.17
N ALA A 476 16.09 24.77 19.18
CA ALA A 476 14.96 24.36 20.00
C ALA A 476 14.38 25.53 20.80
N PHE A 477 15.25 26.38 21.34
CA PHE A 477 14.89 27.63 22.00
C PHE A 477 14.11 28.55 21.06
N ARG A 478 14.66 28.83 19.87
CA ARG A 478 14.03 29.68 18.86
C ARG A 478 12.63 29.20 18.50
N GLU A 479 12.49 27.90 18.24
CA GLU A 479 11.20 27.30 17.89
C GLU A 479 10.20 27.32 19.05
N ALA A 480 10.67 27.18 20.30
CA ALA A 480 9.81 27.33 21.47
C ALA A 480 9.31 28.76 21.63
N VAL A 481 10.15 29.78 21.41
CA VAL A 481 9.71 31.19 21.42
C VAL A 481 8.67 31.43 20.33
N ARG A 482 8.90 30.93 19.10
CA ARG A 482 7.91 31.03 18.00
C ARG A 482 6.55 30.45 18.38
N LYS A 483 6.52 29.32 19.08
CA LYS A 483 5.27 28.67 19.49
C LYS A 483 4.59 29.33 20.68
N LEU A 484 5.36 29.85 21.63
CA LEU A 484 4.82 30.48 22.85
C LEU A 484 4.41 31.94 22.63
N GLY A 485 5.09 32.67 21.73
CA GLY A 485 4.84 34.09 21.50
C GLY A 485 4.96 34.90 22.79
N ASP A 486 3.96 35.75 23.07
CA ASP A 486 3.93 36.62 24.25
C ASP A 486 4.01 35.86 25.59
N ASP A 487 3.53 34.61 25.64
CA ASP A 487 3.61 33.77 26.86
C ASP A 487 5.06 33.51 27.27
N TYR A 488 6.01 33.66 26.34
CA TYR A 488 7.43 33.51 26.60
C TYR A 488 8.04 34.67 27.41
N LEU A 489 7.43 35.86 27.45
CA LEU A 489 7.98 37.05 28.11
C LEU A 489 8.37 36.80 29.58
N SER A 490 7.61 35.95 30.27
CA SER A 490 7.87 35.59 31.67
C SER A 490 9.16 34.78 31.89
N PHE A 491 9.67 34.12 30.85
CA PHE A 491 10.88 33.30 30.88
C PHE A 491 12.12 34.03 30.35
N LEU A 492 11.91 35.09 29.55
CA LEU A 492 12.99 35.83 28.90
C LEU A 492 14.13 36.26 29.84
N PRO A 493 13.89 36.81 31.06
CA PRO A 493 14.96 37.22 31.95
C PRO A 493 15.93 36.09 32.33
N GLU A 494 15.47 34.85 32.36
CA GLU A 494 16.30 33.67 32.68
C GLU A 494 17.17 33.23 31.49
N ALA A 495 16.73 33.50 30.26
CA ALA A 495 17.45 33.15 29.04
C ALA A 495 18.55 34.15 28.67
N VAL A 496 18.38 35.43 29.02
CA VAL A 496 19.32 36.51 28.64
C VAL A 496 20.79 36.18 28.95
N PRO A 497 21.17 35.71 30.17
CA PRO A 497 22.57 35.41 30.45
C PRO A 497 23.16 34.33 29.54
N PHE A 498 22.36 33.34 29.16
CA PHE A 498 22.81 32.26 28.27
C PHE A 498 22.96 32.73 26.83
N LEU A 499 22.06 33.59 26.36
CA LEU A 499 22.19 34.22 25.04
C LEU A 499 23.42 35.14 24.98
N ALA A 500 23.71 35.87 26.06
CA ALA A 500 24.87 36.75 26.13
C ALA A 500 26.18 35.97 25.99
N GLU A 501 26.27 34.82 26.66
CA GLU A 501 27.42 33.92 26.54
C GLU A 501 27.54 33.32 25.13
N LEU A 502 26.42 32.94 24.49
CA LEU A 502 26.43 32.40 23.13
C LEU A 502 26.74 33.45 22.05
N MET A 503 26.55 34.75 22.32
CA MET A 503 27.01 35.82 21.44
C MET A 503 28.54 35.93 21.41
N GLU A 504 29.24 35.36 22.39
CA GLU A 504 30.70 35.30 22.47
C GLU A 504 31.20 33.84 22.30
N ASP A 505 30.40 32.97 21.64
CA ASP A 505 30.74 31.56 21.46
C ASP A 505 31.98 31.35 20.60
N GLU A 506 32.80 30.36 20.96
CA GLU A 506 34.01 30.00 20.20
C GLU A 506 33.70 29.47 18.78
N SER A 507 32.48 28.94 18.56
CA SER A 507 32.02 28.46 17.27
C SER A 507 31.28 29.55 16.51
N THR A 508 31.83 29.94 15.36
CA THR A 508 31.24 30.96 14.46
C THR A 508 29.81 30.62 14.02
N GLU A 509 29.48 29.33 13.89
CA GLU A 509 28.13 28.88 13.49
C GLU A 509 27.12 29.10 14.63
N VAL A 510 27.52 28.88 15.88
CA VAL A 510 26.68 29.10 17.07
C VAL A 510 26.51 30.59 17.32
N GLU A 511 27.60 31.36 17.26
CA GLU A 511 27.58 32.82 17.40
C GLU A 511 26.64 33.46 16.36
N SER A 512 26.79 33.10 15.08
CA SER A 512 25.95 33.61 14.00
C SER A 512 24.48 33.24 14.21
N LEU A 513 24.19 31.99 14.58
CA LEU A 513 22.81 31.59 14.86
C LEU A 513 22.25 32.36 16.06
N CYS A 514 23.06 32.64 17.09
CA CYS A 514 22.62 33.36 18.29
C CYS A 514 22.17 34.78 17.94
N GLN A 515 22.94 35.49 17.12
CA GLN A 515 22.58 36.81 16.63
C GLN A 515 21.25 36.79 15.85
N ASP A 516 21.08 35.82 14.95
CA ASP A 516 19.83 35.64 14.19
C ASP A 516 18.64 35.35 15.12
N VAL A 517 18.83 34.49 16.12
CA VAL A 517 17.79 34.14 17.10
C VAL A 517 17.39 35.36 17.92
N ILE A 518 18.34 36.17 18.40
CA ILE A 518 18.04 37.38 19.18
C ILE A 518 17.19 38.33 18.35
N LEU A 519 17.57 38.59 17.10
CA LEU A 519 16.81 39.47 16.20
C LEU A 519 15.39 38.94 15.96
N GLU A 520 15.23 37.62 15.80
CA GLU A 520 13.92 37.02 15.60
C GLU A 520 13.05 37.07 16.88
N VAL A 521 13.64 36.83 18.04
CA VAL A 521 12.94 36.92 19.33
C VAL A 521 12.51 38.36 19.60
N GLU A 522 13.34 39.37 19.28
CA GLU A 522 12.96 40.79 19.33
C GLU A 522 11.73 41.08 18.46
N GLN A 523 11.69 40.52 17.25
CA GLN A 523 10.56 40.70 16.33
C GLN A 523 9.28 40.04 16.84
N ILE A 524 9.40 38.84 17.44
CA ILE A 524 8.25 38.11 17.98
C ILE A 524 7.68 38.82 19.21
N LEU A 525 8.54 39.29 20.11
CA LEU A 525 8.14 39.88 21.40
C LEU A 525 7.87 41.38 21.31
N GLY A 526 8.31 42.07 20.26
CA GLY A 526 8.11 43.50 20.05
C GLY A 526 8.94 44.41 20.95
N GLU A 527 9.92 43.88 21.67
CA GLU A 527 10.82 44.64 22.55
C GLU A 527 12.30 44.43 22.17
N PRO A 528 13.15 45.47 22.22
CA PRO A 528 14.58 45.32 21.98
C PRO A 528 15.24 44.58 23.15
N LEU A 529 15.79 43.40 22.86
CA LEU A 529 16.50 42.53 23.79
C LEU A 529 17.87 43.09 24.14
N MET A 530 18.45 43.93 23.28
CA MET A 530 19.69 44.69 23.54
C MET A 530 19.69 45.50 24.84
N LYS A 531 18.54 45.76 25.46
CA LYS A 531 18.46 46.44 26.77
C LYS A 531 18.83 45.53 27.95
N TYR A 532 18.85 44.21 27.74
CA TYR A 532 19.10 43.21 28.77
C TYR A 532 20.52 42.64 28.71
N PHE A 533 21.27 42.93 27.63
CA PHE A 533 22.64 42.48 27.40
C PHE A 533 23.69 43.47 27.94
#